data_AF-F9WJB7-F1
#
_entry.id   AF-F9WJB7-F1
#
_cell.length_a   1.000
_cell.length_b   1.000
_cell.length_c   1.000
_cell.angle_alpha   90.00
_cell.angle_beta   90.00
_cell.angle_gamma   90.00
#
_symmetry.space_group_name_H-M   'P 1'
#
loop_
_entity.id
_entity.type
_entity.pdbx_description
1 polymer ?
#
loop_
_entity_poly.entity_id
_entity_poly.type
_entity_poly.pdbx_seq_one_letter_code
_entity_poly.pdbx_strand_id
1 'polypeptide(L)'
;MVCFECPFMTILTKCDLLPPDMRENELEKWCYCNSDHLNLKPLPGRWQQMVRTMASIIHDFNVVTFCPMDITDITYVSNVCSQIDEVLQVVDEAEVNDRDPPENPVSGEGALDGGASW
;
A
#
# COMPACT_ATOMS: atom_id res chain seq x y z
N MET A 1 -0.85 -2.66 -5.16
CA MET A 1 0.19 -1.95 -4.38
C MET A 1 1.15 -1.34 -5.39
N VAL A 2 1.44 -0.04 -5.32
CA VAL A 2 2.45 0.52 -6.22
C VAL A 2 3.80 0.10 -5.67
N CYS A 3 4.54 -0.69 -6.45
CA CYS A 3 5.88 -1.14 -6.08
C CYS A 3 6.83 0.06 -6.09
N PHE A 4 7.07 0.61 -4.92
CA PHE A 4 8.28 1.40 -4.69
C PHE A 4 9.49 0.47 -4.78
N GLU A 5 10.64 0.97 -5.24
CA GLU A 5 11.88 0.18 -5.34
C GLU A 5 12.30 -0.49 -4.01
N CYS A 6 11.84 0.06 -2.88
CA CYS A 6 11.99 -0.52 -1.55
C CYS A 6 10.65 -0.45 -0.83
N PRO A 7 10.13 -1.57 -0.29
CA PRO A 7 8.93 -1.52 0.52
C PRO A 7 9.23 -0.77 1.82
N PHE A 8 8.29 0.06 2.26
CA PHE A 8 8.39 0.76 3.53
C PHE A 8 7.10 0.55 4.33
N MET A 9 7.26 0.44 5.64
CA MET A 9 6.17 0.36 6.61
C MET A 9 6.31 1.53 7.57
N THR A 10 5.20 2.22 7.85
CA THR A 10 5.19 3.32 8.80
C THR A 10 4.61 2.85 10.12
N ILE A 11 5.43 2.82 11.18
CA ILE A 11 5.01 2.38 12.51
C ILE A 11 4.83 3.60 13.41
N LEU A 12 3.63 3.77 13.94
CA LEU A 12 3.34 4.80 14.95
C LEU A 12 3.67 4.23 16.34
N THR A 13 4.86 4.54 16.82
CA THR A 13 5.31 4.11 18.15
C THR A 13 4.71 4.97 19.26
N LYS A 14 4.74 4.42 20.48
CA LYS A 14 4.34 5.08 21.73
C LYS A 14 2.82 5.31 21.88
N CYS A 15 2.01 4.41 21.32
CA CYS A 15 0.56 4.45 21.50
C CYS A 15 0.13 4.07 22.94
N ASP A 16 1.05 3.55 23.77
CA ASP A 16 0.87 3.29 25.19
C ASP A 16 0.60 4.56 26.01
N LEU A 17 1.15 5.70 25.57
CA LEU A 17 1.00 6.99 26.25
C LEU A 17 -0.36 7.66 25.99
N LEU A 18 -1.15 7.12 25.06
CA LEU A 18 -2.45 7.67 24.73
C LEU A 18 -3.50 7.29 25.79
N PRO A 19 -4.47 8.18 26.08
CA PRO A 19 -5.62 7.82 26.90
C PRO A 19 -6.36 6.60 26.30
N PRO A 20 -6.87 5.67 27.12
CA PRO A 20 -7.51 4.45 26.64
C PRO A 20 -8.69 4.75 25.69
N ASP A 21 -9.49 5.77 25.99
CA ASP A 21 -10.62 6.19 25.17
C ASP A 21 -10.20 6.59 23.73
N MET A 22 -9.03 7.24 23.61
CA MET A 22 -8.49 7.68 22.33
C MET A 22 -7.81 6.54 21.59
N ARG A 23 -7.12 5.65 22.31
CA ARG A 23 -6.45 4.48 21.73
C ARG A 23 -7.45 3.52 21.07
N GLU A 24 -8.60 3.27 21.71
CA GLU A 24 -9.57 2.30 21.20
C GLU A 24 -10.50 2.87 20.11
N ASN A 25 -10.92 4.14 20.22
CA ASN A 25 -11.96 4.68 19.33
C ASN A 25 -11.45 5.61 18.22
N GLU A 26 -10.31 6.27 18.43
CA GLU A 26 -9.83 7.33 17.54
C GLU A 26 -8.57 6.92 16.78
N LEU A 27 -7.69 6.13 17.39
CA LEU A 27 -6.37 5.81 16.84
C LEU A 27 -6.43 5.22 15.44
N GLU A 28 -7.33 4.28 15.18
CA GLU A 28 -7.49 3.68 13.85
C GLU A 28 -7.85 4.72 12.80
N LYS A 29 -8.75 5.66 13.11
CA LYS A 29 -9.18 6.71 12.18
C LYS A 29 -8.00 7.58 11.73
N TRP A 30 -7.10 7.88 12.65
CA TRP A 30 -5.89 8.66 12.37
C TRP A 30 -4.86 7.83 11.58
N CYS A 31 -4.76 6.53 11.84
CA CYS A 31 -3.84 5.63 11.15
C CYS A 31 -4.18 5.43 9.66
N TYR A 32 -5.48 5.44 9.31
CA TYR A 32 -5.95 5.37 7.93
C TYR A 32 -5.83 6.69 7.14
N CYS A 33 -5.40 7.78 7.80
CA CYS A 33 -5.23 9.10 7.17
C CYS A 33 -6.43 9.53 6.32
N ASN A 34 -7.66 9.34 6.82
CA ASN A 34 -8.85 9.69 6.06
C ASN A 34 -8.89 11.21 5.78
N SER A 35 -9.05 11.57 4.51
CA SER A 35 -9.13 12.94 4.01
C SER A 35 -10.27 13.77 4.61
N ASP A 36 -11.30 13.12 5.17
CA ASP A 36 -12.45 13.77 5.81
C ASP A 36 -12.07 14.57 7.06
N HIS A 37 -10.98 14.20 7.73
CA HIS A 37 -10.51 14.87 8.95
C HIS A 37 -9.57 16.04 8.67
N LEU A 38 -9.24 16.34 7.40
CA LEU A 38 -8.40 17.49 7.08
C LEU A 38 -9.12 18.82 7.34
N ASN A 39 -8.59 19.58 8.29
CA ASN A 39 -9.07 20.94 8.54
C ASN A 39 -8.49 21.93 7.52
N LEU A 40 -9.22 22.16 6.43
CA LEU A 40 -8.82 23.07 5.35
C LEU A 40 -9.21 24.54 5.60
N LYS A 41 -9.95 24.82 6.67
CA LYS A 41 -10.45 26.18 7.00
C LYS A 41 -9.35 27.25 7.16
N PRO A 42 -8.16 26.95 7.70
CA PRO A 42 -7.09 27.94 7.83
C PRO A 42 -6.45 28.35 6.49
N LEU A 43 -6.68 27.57 5.43
CA LEU A 43 -5.99 27.74 4.15
C LEU A 43 -6.82 28.59 3.18
N PRO A 44 -6.19 29.48 2.38
CA PRO A 44 -6.85 30.17 1.28
C PRO A 44 -7.44 29.18 0.26
N GLY A 45 -8.60 29.52 -0.33
CA GLY A 45 -9.38 28.61 -1.19
C GLY A 45 -8.61 27.90 -2.31
N ARG A 46 -7.61 28.57 -2.92
CA ARG A 46 -6.74 27.95 -3.94
C ARG A 46 -5.92 26.76 -3.43
N TRP A 47 -5.46 26.83 -2.19
CA TRP A 47 -4.63 25.80 -1.56
C TRP A 47 -5.49 24.66 -1.02
N GLN A 48 -6.75 24.91 -0.68
CA GLN A 48 -7.68 23.87 -0.24
C GLN A 48 -7.88 22.81 -1.33
N GLN A 49 -8.03 23.23 -2.58
CA GLN A 49 -8.22 22.30 -3.69
C GLN A 49 -6.95 21.48 -3.97
N MET A 50 -5.78 22.12 -3.96
CA MET A 50 -4.49 21.43 -4.07
C MET A 50 -4.31 20.39 -2.95
N VAL A 51 -4.58 20.76 -1.70
CA VAL A 51 -4.42 19.85 -0.55
C VAL A 51 -5.39 18.68 -0.63
N ARG A 52 -6.63 18.87 -1.09
CA ARG A 52 -7.56 17.75 -1.33
C ARG A 52 -7.06 16.80 -2.41
N THR A 53 -6.56 17.33 -3.52
CA THR A 53 -6.01 16.50 -4.60
C THR A 53 -4.78 15.73 -4.13
N MET A 54 -3.90 16.35 -3.34
CA MET A 54 -2.77 15.67 -2.71
C MET A 54 -3.22 14.58 -1.73
N ALA A 55 -4.23 14.84 -0.90
CA ALA A 55 -4.78 13.85 0.02
C ALA A 55 -5.38 12.65 -0.72
N SER A 56 -6.09 12.88 -1.84
CA SER A 56 -6.59 11.81 -2.70
C SER A 56 -5.44 10.94 -3.20
N ILE A 57 -4.39 11.54 -3.76
CA ILE A 57 -3.23 10.79 -4.27
C ILE A 57 -2.55 9.99 -3.15
N ILE A 58 -2.36 10.59 -1.97
CA ILE A 58 -1.76 9.89 -0.83
C ILE A 58 -2.61 8.66 -0.44
N HIS A 59 -3.93 8.81 -0.45
CA HIS A 59 -4.87 7.73 -0.15
C HIS A 59 -4.91 6.65 -1.24
N ASP A 60 -5.02 7.05 -2.51
CA ASP A 60 -5.10 6.15 -3.67
C ASP A 60 -3.85 5.27 -3.81
N PHE A 61 -2.68 5.82 -3.47
CA PHE A 61 -1.41 5.10 -3.52
C PHE A 61 -1.02 4.48 -2.18
N ASN A 62 -1.87 4.59 -1.15
CA ASN A 62 -1.63 4.10 0.21
C ASN A 62 -0.24 4.47 0.77
N VAL A 63 0.24 5.69 0.46
CA VAL A 63 1.63 6.09 0.72
C VAL A 63 1.88 6.31 2.21
N VAL A 64 0.82 6.57 2.99
CA VAL A 64 0.92 7.01 4.39
C VAL A 64 -0.15 6.30 5.23
N THR A 65 -0.06 4.98 5.36
CA THR A 65 -0.77 4.25 6.42
C THR A 65 0.16 3.94 7.56
N PHE A 66 -0.34 4.17 8.78
CA PHE A 66 0.39 3.88 10.00
C PHE A 66 -0.08 2.58 10.63
N CYS A 67 0.85 1.74 11.05
CA CYS A 67 0.57 0.64 11.96
C CYS A 67 0.75 1.16 13.41
N PRO A 68 -0.33 1.26 14.21
CA PRO A 68 -0.20 1.66 15.61
C PRO A 68 0.57 0.61 16.40
N MET A 69 1.40 1.04 17.35
CA MET A 69 2.20 0.13 18.17
C MET A 69 2.13 0.50 19.66
N ASP A 70 1.58 -0.44 20.42
CA ASP A 70 1.62 -0.46 21.88
C ASP A 70 2.54 -1.61 22.35
N ILE A 71 3.60 -1.28 23.07
CA ILE A 71 4.57 -2.27 23.57
C ILE A 71 4.03 -3.12 24.72
N THR A 72 2.93 -2.70 25.35
CA THR A 72 2.28 -3.43 26.45
C THR A 72 1.41 -4.57 25.95
N ASP A 73 1.01 -4.54 24.67
CA ASP A 73 0.19 -5.55 24.03
C ASP A 73 0.98 -6.28 22.92
N ILE A 74 1.25 -7.56 23.18
CA ILE A 74 2.01 -8.44 22.28
C ILE A 74 1.31 -8.66 20.93
N THR A 75 0.00 -8.43 20.86
CA THR A 75 -0.79 -8.57 19.64
C THR A 75 -0.31 -7.59 18.58
N TYR A 76 0.02 -6.34 18.95
CA TYR A 76 0.56 -5.36 18.01
C TYR A 76 1.91 -5.80 17.42
N VAL A 77 2.78 -6.38 18.25
CA VAL A 77 4.08 -6.90 17.78
C VAL A 77 3.87 -8.05 16.79
N SER A 78 2.96 -8.99 17.11
CA SER A 78 2.62 -10.11 16.24
C SER A 78 2.05 -9.64 14.89
N ASN A 79 1.19 -8.62 14.90
CA ASN A 79 0.59 -8.06 13.70
C ASN A 79 1.65 -7.39 12.81
N VAL A 80 2.58 -6.63 13.40
CA VAL A 80 3.70 -6.02 12.67
C VAL A 80 4.59 -7.09 12.04
N CYS A 81 4.96 -8.14 12.78
CA CYS A 81 5.73 -9.25 12.23
C CYS A 81 5.03 -9.90 11.03
N SER A 82 3.73 -10.17 11.14
CA SER A 82 2.94 -10.76 10.07
C SER A 82 2.91 -9.89 8.82
N GLN A 83 2.76 -8.57 8.98
CA GLN A 83 2.80 -7.63 7.86
C GLN A 83 4.20 -7.54 7.21
N ILE A 84 5.28 -7.65 8.00
CA ILE A 84 6.64 -7.70 7.45
C ILE A 84 6.81 -8.95 6.59
N ASP A 85 6.32 -10.10 7.05
CA ASP A 85 6.39 -11.36 6.30
C ASP A 85 5.61 -11.26 4.97
N GLU A 86 4.41 -10.68 4.98
CA GLU A 86 3.63 -10.43 3.76
C GLU A 86 4.37 -9.53 2.76
N VAL A 87 5.02 -8.47 3.25
CA VAL A 87 5.79 -7.55 2.42
C VAL A 87 7.01 -8.25 1.79
N LEU A 88 7.72 -9.07 2.58
CA LEU A 88 8.87 -9.83 2.07
C LEU A 88 8.43 -10.84 1.00
N GLN A 89 7.30 -11.51 1.20
CA GLN A 89 6.77 -12.44 0.21
C GLN A 89 6.48 -11.75 -1.14
N VAL A 90 5.89 -10.54 -1.12
CA VAL A 90 5.64 -9.77 -2.35
C VAL A 90 6.94 -9.40 -3.08
N VAL A 91 8.00 -9.09 -2.34
CA VAL A 91 9.32 -8.80 -2.93
C VAL A 91 9.92 -10.04 -3.58
N ASP A 92 9.86 -11.19 -2.89
CA ASP A 92 10.36 -12.46 -3.42
C ASP A 92 9.62 -12.88 -4.70
N GLU A 93 8.28 -12.74 -4.73
CA GLU A 93 7.47 -13.01 -5.91
C GLU A 93 7.80 -12.07 -7.08
N ALA A 94 8.08 -10.79 -6.82
CA ALA A 94 8.50 -9.83 -7.83
C ALA A 94 9.88 -10.19 -8.43
N GLU A 95 10.84 -10.63 -7.61
CA GLU A 95 12.17 -11.04 -8.08
C GLU A 95 12.09 -12.28 -9.00
N VAL A 96 11.19 -13.22 -8.71
CA VAL A 96 10.97 -14.40 -9.57
C VAL A 96 10.39 -13.99 -10.93
N ASN A 97 9.38 -13.13 -10.94
CA ASN A 97 8.73 -12.69 -12.17
C ASN A 97 9.66 -11.89 -13.11
N ASP A 98 10.63 -11.15 -12.57
CA ASP A 98 11.65 -10.46 -13.38
C ASP A 98 12.68 -11.42 -14.00
N ARG A 99 12.83 -12.64 -13.45
CA ARG A 99 13.82 -13.63 -13.90
C ARG A 99 13.26 -14.62 -14.93
N ASP A 100 11.94 -14.79 -14.98
CA ASP A 100 11.31 -15.61 -16.00
C ASP A 100 11.18 -14.78 -17.30
N PRO A 101 11.84 -15.17 -18.42
CA PRO A 101 11.53 -14.57 -19.70
C PRO A 101 10.04 -14.77 -19.97
N PRO A 102 9.34 -13.81 -20.61
CA PRO A 102 7.94 -13.98 -20.93
C PRO A 102 7.81 -15.30 -21.67
N GLU A 103 7.00 -16.20 -21.12
CA GLU A 103 6.64 -17.46 -21.72
C GLU A 103 6.24 -17.17 -23.17
N ASN A 104 7.17 -17.46 -24.07
CA ASN A 104 6.95 -17.35 -25.50
C ASN A 104 5.76 -18.26 -25.80
N PRO A 105 4.70 -17.81 -26.50
CA PRO A 105 3.63 -18.70 -26.89
C PRO A 105 4.25 -19.73 -27.83
N VAL A 106 4.53 -20.93 -27.30
CA VAL A 106 5.02 -22.04 -28.12
C VAL A 106 3.95 -22.33 -29.15
N SER A 107 4.37 -22.22 -30.41
CA SER A 107 3.65 -22.60 -31.61
C SER A 107 2.95 -23.95 -31.45
N GLY A 108 1.64 -23.95 -31.70
CA GLY A 108 0.93 -25.13 -32.17
C GLY A 108 0.95 -25.14 -33.70
N GLU A 109 1.93 -25.82 -34.31
CA GLU A 109 1.86 -26.20 -35.70
C GLU A 109 0.70 -27.18 -35.92
N GLY A 110 -0.21 -26.82 -36.83
CA GLY A 110 -1.22 -27.69 -37.42
C GLY A 110 -1.43 -27.26 -38.87
N ALA A 111 -0.91 -28.09 -39.78
CA ALA A 111 -0.91 -27.92 -41.24
C ALA A 111 -2.31 -27.78 -41.87
N LEU A 112 -2.29 -27.61 -43.22
CA LEU A 112 -3.39 -27.54 -44.22
C LEU A 112 -3.74 -26.09 -44.59
N ASP A 113 -3.82 -25.65 -45.85
CA ASP A 113 -3.76 -26.25 -47.19
C ASP A 113 -3.58 -25.09 -48.20
N GLY A 114 -3.19 -25.40 -49.42
CA GLY A 114 -2.59 -24.50 -50.41
C GLY A 114 -3.47 -23.40 -51.02
N GLY A 115 -2.79 -22.54 -51.81
CA GLY A 115 -3.47 -21.58 -52.69
C GLY A 115 -2.60 -20.40 -53.11
N ALA A 116 -1.60 -20.64 -53.96
CA ALA A 116 -0.92 -19.57 -54.70
C ALA A 116 -1.84 -18.96 -55.76
N SER A 117 -1.76 -17.64 -55.99
CA SER A 117 -1.71 -17.06 -57.35
C SER A 117 -1.69 -15.52 -57.35
N TRP A 118 -0.59 -14.99 -57.89
CA TRP A 118 -0.36 -13.72 -58.61
C TRP A 118 -0.74 -12.38 -57.98
#